data_AF-A0A3N5VIG6-F1
#
_entry.id   AF-A0A3N5VIG6-F1
#
_cell.length_a   1.000
_cell.length_b   1.000
_cell.length_c   1.000
_cell.angle_alpha   90.00
_cell.angle_beta   90.00
_cell.angle_gamma   90.00
#
_symmetry.space_group_name_H-M   'P 1'
#
loop_
_entity.id
_entity.type
_entity.pdbx_description
1 polymer ?
#
loop_
_entity_poly.entity_id
_entity_poly.type
_entity_poly.pdbx_seq_one_letter_code
_entity_poly.pdbx_strand_id
1 'polypeptide(L)'
;MPLTLQMILPDRRIELHGLVSVVFQSVEGELGILAGHAPLVCEVRAGTLCATAEGQRRQRFATGQGLARISEDCVRLLMMDLIAEEEIDGAAAGRLLQRARAEAAVHAAGDSESAELVRFAEAQFALAGNGTI
;
A
#
# COMPACT_ATOMS: atom_id res chain seq x y z
N MET A 1 15.99 -5.59 16.27
CA MET A 1 14.82 -5.18 17.07
C MET A 1 13.57 -5.62 16.31
N PRO A 2 12.36 -5.68 16.89
CA PRO A 2 11.15 -5.88 16.09
C PRO A 2 10.98 -4.72 15.10
N LEU A 3 10.50 -5.01 13.90
CA LEU A 3 10.29 -4.02 12.85
C LEU A 3 9.10 -3.11 13.23
N THR A 4 9.25 -1.81 12.99
CA THR A 4 8.19 -0.82 13.20
C THR A 4 7.77 -0.24 11.86
N LEU A 5 6.46 -0.14 11.62
CA LEU A 5 5.89 0.48 10.42
C LEU A 5 5.17 1.78 10.79
N GLN A 6 5.61 2.88 10.21
CA GLN A 6 4.99 4.19 10.34
C GLN A 6 4.37 4.58 9.00
N MET A 7 3.05 4.73 8.98
CA MET A 7 2.28 5.18 7.83
C MET A 7 1.86 6.63 8.08
N ILE A 8 2.38 7.54 7.28
CA ILE A 8 2.25 8.98 7.46
C ILE A 8 1.44 9.54 6.29
N LEU A 9 0.26 10.06 6.62
CA LEU A 9 -0.64 10.76 5.70
C LEU A 9 -0.67 12.26 6.04
N PRO A 10 -1.19 13.13 5.15
CA PRO A 10 -1.31 14.55 5.41
C PRO A 10 -2.18 14.89 6.64
N ASP A 11 -3.18 14.08 6.93
CA ASP A 11 -4.19 14.29 7.98
C ASP A 11 -3.97 13.45 9.23
N ARG A 12 -3.32 12.28 9.10
CA ARG A 12 -3.12 11.32 10.19
C ARG A 12 -1.83 10.53 10.10
N ARG A 13 -1.43 9.92 11.22
CA ARG A 13 -0.31 8.98 11.30
C ARG A 13 -0.75 7.71 11.99
N ILE A 14 -0.40 6.56 11.41
CA ILE A 14 -0.67 5.23 11.94
C ILE A 14 0.67 4.55 12.20
N GLU A 15 0.80 3.88 13.34
CA GLU A 15 2.04 3.24 13.74
C GLU A 15 1.80 1.83 14.26
N LEU A 16 2.53 0.87 13.70
CA LEU A 16 2.47 -0.54 14.02
C LEU A 16 3.84 -1.01 14.53
N HIS A 17 3.83 -1.77 15.61
CA HIS A 17 5.03 -2.27 16.28
C HIS A 17 5.00 -3.80 16.31
N GLY A 18 6.16 -4.42 16.57
CA GLY A 18 6.23 -5.88 16.71
C GLY A 18 6.10 -6.63 15.38
N LEU A 19 6.43 -5.98 14.26
CA LEU A 19 6.33 -6.60 12.95
C LEU A 19 7.55 -7.49 12.68
N VAL A 20 7.30 -8.57 11.97
CA VAL A 20 8.31 -9.48 11.43
C VAL A 20 8.65 -9.10 9.99
N SER A 21 7.63 -8.69 9.22
CA SER A 21 7.80 -8.27 7.83
C SER A 21 6.82 -7.19 7.40
N VAL A 22 7.28 -6.36 6.46
CA VAL A 22 6.45 -5.39 5.73
C VAL A 22 6.69 -5.58 4.23
N VAL A 23 5.63 -5.78 3.46
CA VAL A 23 5.68 -5.96 2.01
C VAL A 23 4.89 -4.85 1.34
N PHE A 24 5.49 -4.14 0.38
CA PHE A 24 4.85 -3.06 -0.36
C PHE A 24 5.30 -3.00 -1.82
N GLN A 25 4.57 -2.22 -2.62
CA GLN A 25 4.85 -2.04 -4.04
C GLN A 25 5.73 -0.80 -4.26
N SER A 26 6.96 -1.00 -4.71
CA SER A 26 7.83 0.06 -5.22
C SER A 26 7.67 0.24 -6.72
N VAL A 27 8.22 1.33 -7.27
CA VAL A 27 8.29 1.54 -8.73
C VAL A 27 9.08 0.42 -9.42
N GLU A 28 10.13 -0.11 -8.78
CA GLU A 28 10.98 -1.18 -9.33
C GLU A 28 10.40 -2.60 -9.14
N GLY A 29 9.32 -2.75 -8.37
CA GLY A 29 8.70 -4.04 -8.10
C GLY A 29 8.25 -4.19 -6.65
N GLU A 30 8.06 -5.42 -6.21
CA GLU A 30 7.64 -5.72 -4.83
C GLU A 30 8.85 -5.75 -3.89
N LEU A 31 8.74 -5.03 -2.77
CA LEU A 31 9.77 -5.00 -1.72
C LEU A 31 9.24 -5.63 -0.44
N GLY A 32 9.95 -6.63 0.06
CA GLY A 32 9.73 -7.24 1.37
C GLY A 32 10.84 -6.87 2.34
N ILE A 33 10.52 -6.12 3.39
CA ILE A 33 11.45 -5.66 4.41
C ILE A 33 11.30 -6.52 5.66
N LEU A 34 12.44 -7.01 6.15
CA LEU A 34 12.58 -7.76 7.40
C LEU A 34 13.41 -6.95 8.41
N ALA A 35 13.45 -7.40 9.66
CA ALA A 35 14.36 -6.85 10.66
C ALA A 35 15.82 -6.95 10.20
N GLY A 36 16.62 -5.91 10.45
CA GLY A 36 18.04 -5.83 10.07
C GLY A 36 18.29 -5.38 8.62
N HIS A 37 17.26 -4.92 7.91
CA HIS A 37 17.42 -4.44 6.53
C HIS A 37 18.32 -3.19 6.47
N ALA A 38 19.16 -3.11 5.44
CA ALA A 38 20.01 -1.95 5.21
C ALA A 38 19.16 -0.68 4.96
N PRO A 39 19.67 0.52 5.28
CA PRO A 39 18.94 1.75 4.99
C PRO A 39 18.63 1.90 3.50
N LEU A 40 17.39 2.25 3.18
CA LEU A 40 16.91 2.38 1.81
C LEU A 40 15.89 3.53 1.72
N VAL A 41 15.95 4.30 0.64
CA VAL A 41 14.90 5.24 0.25
C VAL A 41 14.44 4.85 -1.15
N CYS A 42 13.14 4.68 -1.33
CA CYS A 42 12.56 4.31 -2.63
C CYS A 42 11.17 4.90 -2.81
N GLU A 43 10.77 5.07 -4.07
CA GLU A 43 9.42 5.48 -4.43
C GLU A 43 8.46 4.29 -4.33
N VAL A 44 7.29 4.57 -3.77
CA VAL A 44 6.20 3.62 -3.56
C VAL A 44 5.14 3.91 -4.59
N ARG A 45 4.71 2.89 -5.33
CA ARG A 45 3.58 3.00 -6.25
C ARG A 45 2.30 2.58 -5.54
N ALA A 46 1.16 3.09 -6.03
CA ALA A 46 -0.13 2.64 -5.54
C ALA A 46 -0.29 1.12 -5.68
N GLY A 47 -0.85 0.48 -4.66
CA GLY A 47 -0.88 -0.97 -4.57
C GLY A 47 -1.28 -1.48 -3.18
N THR A 48 -0.90 -2.73 -2.90
CA THR A 48 -1.19 -3.40 -1.63
C THR A 48 0.02 -3.36 -0.71
N LEU A 49 -0.20 -2.99 0.54
CA LEU A 49 0.74 -3.06 1.65
C LEU A 49 0.30 -4.19 2.59
N CYS A 50 1.25 -5.04 3.00
CA CYS A 50 1.01 -6.13 3.92
C CYS A 50 2.01 -6.06 5.08
N ALA A 51 1.50 -5.90 6.30
CA ALA A 51 2.28 -5.95 7.53
C ALA A 51 1.99 -7.25 8.28
N THR A 52 3.03 -7.97 8.70
CA THR A 52 2.90 -9.25 9.42
C THR A 52 3.57 -9.14 10.78
N ALA A 53 2.81 -9.33 11.86
CA ALA A 53 3.32 -9.50 13.21
C ALA A 53 3.51 -10.99 13.56
N GLU A 54 4.33 -11.26 14.58
CA GLU A 54 4.65 -12.63 14.99
C GLU A 54 3.39 -13.38 15.46
N GLY A 55 3.08 -14.50 14.81
CA GLY A 55 1.93 -15.34 15.17
C GLY A 55 0.55 -14.71 14.94
N GLN A 56 0.47 -13.56 14.24
CA GLN A 56 -0.78 -12.84 14.01
C GLN A 56 -1.22 -12.84 12.54
N ARG A 57 -2.50 -12.52 12.31
CA ARG A 57 -3.06 -12.33 10.97
C ARG A 57 -2.39 -11.14 10.28
N ARG A 58 -2.15 -11.29 8.97
CA ARG A 58 -1.61 -10.23 8.11
C ARG A 58 -2.56 -9.04 8.11
N GLN A 59 -2.04 -7.86 8.41
CA GLN A 59 -2.76 -6.59 8.25
C GLN A 59 -2.50 -6.08 6.83
N ARG A 60 -3.57 -5.91 6.05
CA ARG A 60 -3.49 -5.47 4.66
C ARG A 60 -4.10 -4.08 4.49
N PHE A 61 -3.47 -3.29 3.64
CA PHE A 61 -3.90 -1.93 3.33
C PHE A 61 -3.80 -1.69 1.82
N ALA A 62 -4.77 -0.96 1.27
CA ALA A 62 -4.64 -0.34 -0.04
C ALA A 62 -3.93 0.99 0.18
N THR A 63 -2.77 1.17 -0.47
CA THR A 63 -1.95 2.36 -0.38
C THR A 63 -1.93 3.10 -1.70
N GLY A 64 -2.02 4.42 -1.65
CA GLY A 64 -1.67 5.28 -2.76
C GLY A 64 -0.16 5.30 -3.00
N GLN A 65 0.27 6.14 -3.94
CA GLN A 65 1.69 6.37 -4.18
C GLN A 65 2.34 7.21 -3.08
N GLY A 66 3.67 7.17 -3.02
CA GLY A 66 4.41 7.85 -1.98
C GLY A 66 5.91 7.56 -1.96
N LEU A 67 6.51 7.71 -0.77
CA LEU A 67 7.93 7.47 -0.52
C LEU A 67 8.11 6.56 0.69
N ALA A 68 8.99 5.57 0.55
CA ALA A 68 9.41 4.70 1.64
C ALA A 68 10.83 5.07 2.09
N ARG A 69 11.01 5.15 3.41
CA ARG A 69 12.33 5.24 4.05
C ARG A 69 12.47 4.13 5.08
N ILE A 70 13.49 3.30 4.89
CA ILE A 70 13.87 2.22 5.79
C ILE A 70 15.14 2.65 6.52
N SER A 71 15.13 2.62 7.84
CA SER A 71 16.30 2.90 8.69
C SER A 71 16.06 2.38 10.10
N GLU A 72 17.08 1.80 10.75
CA GLU A 72 17.02 1.43 12.18
C GLU A 72 15.81 0.55 12.54
N ASP A 73 15.55 -0.50 11.76
CA ASP A 73 14.37 -1.38 11.93
C ASP A 73 13.02 -0.63 11.89
N CYS A 74 12.98 0.54 11.23
CA CYS A 74 11.77 1.33 11.03
C CYS A 74 11.52 1.56 9.54
N VAL A 75 10.34 1.16 9.07
CA VAL A 75 9.82 1.45 7.72
C VAL A 75 8.86 2.62 7.84
N ARG A 76 9.19 3.75 7.21
CA ARG A 76 8.34 4.94 7.15
C ARG A 76 7.79 5.09 5.75
N LEU A 77 6.47 5.06 5.61
CA LEU A 77 5.75 5.26 4.36
C LEU A 77 5.03 6.60 4.42
N LEU A 78 5.41 7.51 3.53
CA LEU A 78 4.74 8.79 3.33
C LEU A 78 3.86 8.66 2.09
N MET A 79 2.55 8.81 2.22
CA MET A 79 1.60 8.57 1.12
C MET A 79 0.38 9.48 1.24
N MET A 80 -0.32 9.67 0.13
CA MET A 80 -1.53 10.50 0.10
C MET A 80 -2.77 9.75 0.59
N ASP A 81 -2.90 8.49 0.19
CA ASP A 81 -4.08 7.67 0.46
C ASP A 81 -3.71 6.35 1.16
N LEU A 82 -4.54 5.95 2.13
CA LEU A 82 -4.43 4.68 2.84
C LEU A 82 -5.82 4.23 3.30
N ILE A 83 -6.18 3.00 2.95
CA ILE A 83 -7.43 2.36 3.39
C ILE A 83 -7.09 0.98 3.92
N ALA A 84 -7.49 0.68 5.16
CA ALA A 84 -7.33 -0.66 5.73
C ALA A 84 -8.31 -1.63 5.08
N GLU A 85 -7.93 -2.91 4.94
CA GLU A 85 -8.79 -3.96 4.35
C GLU A 85 -10.21 -3.98 4.94
N GLU A 86 -10.30 -3.79 6.25
CA GLU A 86 -11.56 -3.83 7.02
C GLU A 86 -12.51 -2.67 6.69
N GLU A 87 -11.98 -1.57 6.15
CA GLU A 87 -12.73 -0.36 5.78
C GLU A 87 -13.20 -0.39 4.30
N ILE A 88 -12.80 -1.41 3.53
CA ILE A 88 -13.07 -1.46 2.08
C ILE A 88 -14.47 -2.00 1.81
N ASP A 89 -15.32 -1.17 1.19
CA ASP A 89 -16.57 -1.63 0.58
C ASP A 89 -16.28 -2.19 -0.83
N GLY A 90 -16.45 -3.50 -1.00
CA GLY A 90 -16.21 -4.18 -2.27
C GLY A 90 -17.08 -3.70 -3.44
N ALA A 91 -18.32 -3.28 -3.17
CA ALA A 91 -19.19 -2.73 -4.21
C ALA A 91 -18.72 -1.32 -4.63
N ALA A 92 -18.24 -0.52 -3.68
CA ALA A 92 -17.64 0.78 -3.96
C ALA A 92 -16.31 0.64 -4.71
N ALA A 93 -15.45 -0.29 -4.29
CA ALA A 93 -14.18 -0.58 -4.95
C ALA A 93 -14.37 -1.02 -6.41
N GLY A 94 -15.39 -1.85 -6.69
CA GLY A 94 -15.73 -2.24 -8.06
C GLY A 94 -16.16 -1.06 -8.94
N ARG A 95 -16.99 -0.15 -8.40
CA ARG A 95 -17.40 1.07 -9.11
C ARG A 95 -16.22 2.02 -9.34
N LEU A 96 -15.36 2.18 -8.34
CA LEU A 96 -14.14 2.99 -8.42
C LEU A 96 -13.21 2.46 -9.52
N LEU A 97 -13.00 1.14 -9.58
CA LEU A 97 -12.15 0.52 -10.59
C LEU A 97 -12.70 0.71 -12.01
N GLN A 98 -14.01 0.57 -12.21
CA GLN A 98 -14.62 0.82 -13.52
C GLN A 98 -14.43 2.28 -13.95
N ARG A 99 -14.63 3.22 -13.03
CA ARG A 99 -14.45 4.65 -13.29
C ARG A 99 -12.99 4.97 -13.61
N ALA A 100 -12.05 4.47 -12.80
CA ALA A 100 -10.62 4.66 -12.99
C ALA A 100 -10.15 4.16 -14.36
N ARG A 101 -10.62 2.98 -14.78
CA ARG A 101 -10.31 2.40 -16.09
C ARG A 101 -10.91 3.20 -17.24
N ALA A 102 -12.13 3.71 -17.08
CA ALA A 102 -12.76 4.55 -18.08
C ALA A 102 -12.02 5.87 -18.26
N GLU A 103 -11.60 6.51 -17.17
CA GLU A 103 -10.78 7.73 -17.19
C GLU A 103 -9.43 7.45 -17.85
N ALA A 104 -8.72 6.40 -17.43
CA ALA A 104 -7.44 6.01 -18.03
C ALA A 104 -7.53 5.65 -19.52
N ALA A 105 -8.69 5.20 -20.01
CA ALA A 105 -8.90 4.92 -21.44
C ALA A 105 -9.10 6.20 -22.28
N VAL A 106 -9.52 7.30 -21.66
CA VAL A 106 -9.68 8.61 -22.31
C VAL A 106 -8.36 9.38 -22.33
N HIS A 107 -7.52 9.18 -21.31
CA HIS A 107 -6.18 9.78 -21.24
C HIS A 107 -5.16 9.03 -22.13
N ALA A 108 -4.19 9.75 -22.67
CA ALA A 108 -3.16 9.18 -23.55
C ALA A 108 -2.24 8.21 -22.79
N ALA A 109 -1.73 7.19 -23.49
CA ALA A 109 -0.74 6.27 -22.95
C ALA A 109 0.50 7.04 -22.47
N GLY A 110 0.70 7.12 -21.15
CA GLY A 110 1.79 7.87 -20.53
C GLY A 110 1.37 8.79 -19.37
N ASP A 111 0.06 8.94 -19.11
CA ASP A 111 -0.41 9.65 -17.93
C ASP A 111 -0.20 8.80 -16.64
N SER A 112 0.81 9.16 -15.85
CA SER A 112 1.17 8.45 -14.61
C SER A 112 0.05 8.51 -13.57
N GLU A 113 -0.66 9.65 -13.50
CA GLU A 113 -1.69 9.89 -12.50
C GLU A 113 -2.90 8.98 -12.72
N SER A 114 -3.34 8.88 -13.98
CA SER A 114 -4.38 7.91 -14.39
C SER A 114 -3.98 6.47 -14.09
N ALA A 115 -2.70 6.11 -14.30
CA ALA A 115 -2.21 4.76 -14.02
C ALA A 115 -2.16 4.44 -12.52
N GLU A 116 -1.79 5.40 -11.69
CA GLU A 116 -1.76 5.26 -10.22
C GLU A 116 -3.17 5.13 -9.65
N LEU A 117 -4.12 5.91 -10.16
CA LEU A 117 -5.51 5.85 -9.74
C LEU A 117 -6.13 4.47 -10.05
N VAL A 118 -5.83 3.91 -11.24
CA VAL A 118 -6.21 2.53 -11.57
C VAL A 118 -5.60 1.53 -10.61
N ARG A 119 -4.28 1.62 -10.33
CA ARG A 119 -3.61 0.69 -9.40
C ARG A 119 -4.17 0.77 -7.99
N PHE A 120 -4.49 1.97 -7.51
CA PHE A 120 -5.10 2.15 -6.20
C PHE A 120 -6.49 1.50 -6.13
N ALA A 121 -7.31 1.70 -7.16
CA ALA A 121 -8.62 1.06 -7.26
C ALA A 121 -8.52 -0.47 -7.38
N GLU A 122 -7.51 -0.98 -8.10
CA GLU A 122 -7.22 -2.42 -8.19
C GLU A 122 -6.80 -2.99 -6.84
N ALA A 123 -5.98 -2.27 -6.07
CA ALA A 123 -5.58 -2.68 -4.72
C ALA A 123 -6.80 -2.77 -3.78
N GLN A 124 -7.69 -1.78 -3.83
CA GLN A 124 -8.93 -1.83 -3.05
C GLN A 124 -9.80 -3.03 -3.46
N PHE A 125 -10.00 -3.25 -4.75
CA PHE A 125 -10.81 -4.35 -5.26
C PHE A 125 -10.21 -5.72 -4.91
N ALA A 126 -8.88 -5.86 -5.02
CA ALA A 126 -8.16 -7.09 -4.68
C ALA A 126 -8.27 -7.44 -3.20
N LEU A 127 -8.26 -6.43 -2.31
CA LEU A 127 -8.46 -6.64 -0.88
C LEU A 127 -9.91 -6.96 -0.53
N ALA A 128 -10.88 -6.35 -1.19
CA ALA A 128 -12.29 -6.68 -1.03
C ALA A 128 -12.64 -8.12 -1.44
N GLY A 129 -11.99 -8.64 -2.50
CA GLY A 129 -12.23 -10.00 -3.01
C GLY A 129 -11.58 -11.12 -2.20
N ASN A 130 -10.51 -10.82 -1.44
CA ASN A 130 -9.73 -11.81 -0.69
C ASN A 130 -10.20 -12.01 0.76
N GLY A 131 -11.46 -11.69 1.07
CA GLY A 131 -12.13 -12.01 2.33
C GLY A 131 -12.63 -13.46 2.44
N THR A 132 -12.47 -14.27 1.39
CA THR A 132 -12.81 -15.69 1.37
C THR A 132 -11.67 -16.45 0.69
N ILE A 133 -10.74 -17.05 1.45
CA ILE A 133 -10.40 -18.50 1.54
C ILE A 133 -9.43 -18.67 2.73
#